data_AF-A0A517PID3-F1
#
_entry.id   AF-A0A517PID3-F1
#
_cell.length_a   1.000
_cell.length_b   1.000
_cell.length_c   1.000
_cell.angle_alpha   90.00
_cell.angle_beta   90.00
_cell.angle_gamma   90.00
#
_symmetry.space_group_name_H-M   'P 1'
#
loop_
_entity.id
_entity.type
_entity.pdbx_description
1 polymer ?
#
loop_
_entity_poly.entity_id
_entity_poly.type
_entity_poly.pdbx_seq_one_letter_code
_entity_poly.pdbx_strand_id
1 'polypeptide(L)'
;MSQEPAHPAYNVYTKIFYALCFCTVLSIVFDIIDLREKDVVGIKGVILLAFLVLAVACAKALFVLIYFMHLKFEGKWKYVLLSPTIILAMGLTIAMTPDIGIHYYTSEAPQIDYLEQAQQASADTTPDQPETSHVE
;
A
#
# COMPACT_ATOMS: atom_id res chain seq x y z
N MET A 1 3.17 -48.29 -9.30
CA MET A 1 3.08 -46.84 -9.09
C MET A 1 4.04 -46.20 -10.08
N SER A 2 3.56 -46.00 -11.31
CA SER A 2 4.41 -45.67 -12.46
C SER A 2 4.88 -44.22 -12.36
N GLN A 3 6.19 -44.01 -12.28
CA GLN A 3 6.81 -42.70 -12.42
C GLN A 3 6.77 -42.32 -13.91
N GLU A 4 5.81 -41.48 -14.26
CA GLU A 4 5.75 -40.82 -15.58
C GLU A 4 6.90 -39.82 -15.69
N PRO A 5 7.68 -39.80 -16.80
CA PRO A 5 8.80 -38.90 -16.94
C PRO A 5 8.29 -37.46 -16.98
N ALA A 6 8.54 -36.73 -15.91
CA ALA A 6 8.05 -35.39 -15.68
C ALA A 6 8.47 -34.45 -16.83
N HIS A 7 7.50 -34.03 -17.64
CA HIS A 7 7.69 -33.18 -18.81
C HIS A 7 8.48 -31.91 -18.49
N PRO A 8 9.46 -31.48 -19.31
CA PRO A 8 10.35 -30.34 -19.03
C PRO A 8 9.62 -29.01 -18.79
N ALA A 9 8.37 -28.88 -19.23
CA ALA A 9 7.52 -27.73 -18.97
C ALA A 9 7.17 -27.55 -17.47
N TYR A 10 6.96 -28.63 -16.72
CA TYR A 10 6.56 -28.56 -15.31
C TYR A 10 7.65 -27.93 -14.42
N ASN A 11 8.92 -28.24 -14.73
CA ASN A 11 10.09 -27.71 -14.02
C ASN A 11 10.26 -26.20 -14.23
N VAL A 12 9.76 -25.66 -15.33
CA VAL A 12 9.78 -24.22 -15.58
C VAL A 12 8.74 -23.57 -14.67
N TYR A 13 7.47 -23.97 -14.73
CA TYR A 13 6.40 -23.34 -13.96
C TYR A 13 6.58 -23.44 -12.44
N THR A 14 7.11 -24.55 -11.94
CA THR A 14 7.42 -24.71 -10.51
C THR A 14 8.50 -23.72 -10.04
N LYS A 15 9.53 -23.45 -10.84
CA LYS A 15 10.55 -22.42 -10.52
C LYS A 15 9.95 -21.01 -10.48
N ILE A 16 9.05 -20.68 -11.43
CA ILE A 16 8.37 -19.37 -11.42
C ILE A 16 7.49 -19.24 -10.16
N PHE A 17 6.77 -20.30 -9.78
CA PHE A 17 5.94 -20.31 -8.58
C PHE A 17 6.76 -19.98 -7.33
N TYR A 18 7.90 -20.65 -7.14
CA TYR A 18 8.80 -20.35 -6.02
C TYR A 18 9.41 -18.94 -6.09
N ALA A 19 9.74 -18.44 -7.28
CA ALA A 19 10.21 -17.07 -7.46
C ALA A 19 9.15 -16.02 -7.06
N LEU A 20 7.88 -16.23 -7.42
CA LEU A 20 6.77 -15.37 -7.03
C LEU A 20 6.48 -15.42 -5.53
N CYS A 21 6.60 -16.61 -4.94
CA CYS A 21 6.49 -16.80 -3.49
C CYS A 21 7.60 -16.02 -2.77
N PHE A 22 8.86 -16.18 -3.21
CA PHE A 22 10.01 -15.45 -2.65
C PHE A 22 9.87 -13.93 -2.78
N CYS A 23 9.39 -13.44 -3.92
CA CYS A 23 9.11 -12.01 -4.13
C CYS A 23 8.05 -11.49 -3.13
N THR A 24 7.05 -12.31 -2.79
CA THR A 24 6.03 -11.96 -1.79
C THR A 24 6.62 -11.96 -0.38
N VAL A 25 7.46 -12.94 -0.04
CA VAL A 25 8.18 -12.97 1.24
C VAL A 25 9.10 -11.76 1.38
N LEU A 26 9.86 -11.40 0.35
CA LEU A 26 10.68 -10.19 0.31
C LEU A 26 9.85 -8.94 0.59
N SER A 27 8.68 -8.81 -0.03
CA SER A 27 7.79 -7.68 0.22
C SER A 27 7.38 -7.59 1.69
N ILE A 28 7.06 -8.72 2.32
CA ILE A 28 6.70 -8.78 3.75
C ILE A 28 7.90 -8.45 4.63
N VAL A 29 9.09 -8.97 4.30
CA VAL A 29 10.32 -8.67 5.03
C VAL A 29 10.62 -7.17 4.98
N PHE A 30 10.44 -6.52 3.83
CA PHE A 30 10.63 -5.07 3.71
C PHE A 30 9.59 -4.27 4.49
N ASP A 31 8.35 -4.77 4.59
CA ASP A 31 7.29 -4.17 5.40
C ASP A 31 7.55 -4.31 6.92
N ILE A 32 8.07 -5.47 7.35
CA ILE A 32 8.40 -5.75 8.76
C ILE A 32 9.67 -5.02 9.22
N ILE A 33 10.68 -4.90 8.35
CA ILE A 33 11.88 -4.08 8.62
C ILE A 33 11.49 -2.62 8.36
N ASP A 34 10.49 -2.13 9.09
CA ASP A 34 9.95 -0.79 8.94
C ASP A 34 11.09 0.23 9.19
N LEU A 35 11.73 0.65 8.10
CA LEU A 35 12.80 1.65 8.06
C LEU A 35 12.26 3.06 8.41
N ARG A 36 11.01 3.16 8.89
CA ARG A 36 10.27 4.38 9.27
C ARG A 36 11.01 5.30 10.22
N GLU A 37 11.96 4.82 11.02
CA GLU A 37 12.65 5.66 12.01
C GLU A 37 14.08 6.07 11.64
N LYS A 38 14.62 5.57 10.53
CA LYS A 38 15.97 5.92 10.10
C LYS A 38 15.87 6.85 8.89
N ASP A 39 16.11 8.14 9.12
CA ASP A 39 16.42 9.11 8.06
C ASP A 39 17.74 8.72 7.37
N VAL A 40 17.70 7.67 6.56
CA VAL A 40 18.82 7.31 5.71
C VAL A 40 18.67 8.13 4.44
N VAL A 41 19.56 9.09 4.23
CA VAL A 41 19.69 9.87 2.98
C VAL A 41 18.62 10.96 2.78
N GLY A 42 18.22 11.69 3.82
CA GLY A 42 17.48 12.98 3.68
C GLY A 42 16.11 12.91 2.97
N ILE A 43 15.57 11.70 2.79
CA ILE A 43 14.26 11.41 2.20
C ILE A 43 13.45 10.70 3.29
N LYS A 44 12.20 11.12 3.52
CA LYS A 44 11.29 10.48 4.49
C LYS A 44 11.29 8.97 4.27
N GLY A 45 11.61 8.18 5.31
CA GLY A 45 11.69 6.71 5.23
C GLY A 45 10.46 6.04 4.62
N VAL A 46 9.27 6.63 4.82
CA VAL A 46 8.02 6.22 4.19
C VAL A 46 8.02 6.27 2.65
N ILE A 47 8.68 7.25 2.03
CA ILE A 47 8.77 7.33 0.56
C ILE A 47 9.67 6.21 0.02
N LEU A 48 10.81 5.96 0.68
CA LEU A 48 11.73 4.90 0.27
C LEU A 48 11.09 3.53 0.42
N LEU A 49 10.37 3.29 1.52
CA LEU A 49 9.62 2.07 1.73
C LEU A 49 8.56 1.86 0.65
N ALA A 50 7.76 2.89 0.37
CA ALA A 50 6.75 2.85 -0.69
C ALA A 50 7.37 2.52 -2.06
N PHE A 51 8.49 3.16 -2.41
CA PHE A 51 9.19 2.90 -3.67
C PHE A 51 9.73 1.47 -3.76
N LEU A 52 10.30 0.95 -2.67
CA LEU A 52 10.88 -0.38 -2.63
C LEU A 52 9.82 -1.47 -2.72
N VAL A 53 8.71 -1.33 -1.98
CA VAL A 53 7.55 -2.23 -2.08
C VAL A 53 6.91 -2.15 -3.47
N LEU A 54 6.78 -0.95 -4.03
CA LEU A 54 6.29 -0.75 -5.40
C LEU A 54 7.19 -1.43 -6.44
N ALA A 55 8.51 -1.33 -6.29
CA ALA A 55 9.47 -1.98 -7.19
C ALA A 55 9.35 -3.51 -7.15
N VAL A 56 9.19 -4.09 -5.95
CA VAL A 56 8.96 -5.52 -5.76
C VAL A 56 7.63 -5.96 -6.39
N ALA A 57 6.57 -5.17 -6.20
CA ALA A 57 5.26 -5.42 -6.81
C ALA A 57 5.32 -5.38 -8.35
N CYS A 58 6.01 -4.38 -8.93
CA CYS A 58 6.23 -4.29 -10.37
C CYS A 58 7.03 -5.48 -10.91
N ALA A 59 8.09 -5.91 -10.22
CA ALA A 59 8.89 -7.08 -10.61
C ALA A 59 8.06 -8.37 -10.60
N LYS A 60 7.21 -8.56 -9.58
CA LYS A 60 6.26 -9.67 -9.50
C LYS A 60 5.30 -9.69 -10.69
N ALA A 61 4.70 -8.54 -11.01
CA ALA A 61 3.76 -8.40 -12.13
C ALA A 61 4.44 -8.68 -13.48
N LEU A 62 5.67 -8.20 -13.68
CA LEU A 62 6.47 -8.50 -14.88
C LEU A 62 6.78 -9.98 -15.02
N PHE A 63 7.10 -10.69 -13.92
CA PHE A 63 7.31 -12.13 -13.95
C PHE A 63 6.05 -12.88 -14.41
N VAL A 64 4.87 -12.45 -13.95
CA VAL A 64 3.60 -13.03 -14.39
C VAL A 64 3.36 -12.77 -15.88
N LEU A 65 3.55 -11.53 -16.33
CA LEU A 65 3.39 -11.15 -17.75
C LEU A 65 4.30 -11.95 -18.67
N ILE A 66 5.59 -12.08 -18.34
CA ILE A 66 6.58 -12.73 -19.21
C ILE A 66 6.35 -14.25 -19.31
N TYR A 67 6.02 -14.91 -18.19
CA TYR A 67 5.98 -16.36 -18.11
C TYR A 67 4.57 -16.97 -18.21
N PHE A 68 3.57 -16.39 -17.55
CA PHE A 68 2.19 -16.91 -17.62
C PHE A 68 1.45 -16.42 -18.85
N MET A 69 1.74 -15.21 -19.33
CA MET A 69 1.11 -14.68 -20.55
C MET A 69 1.84 -15.09 -21.85
N HIS A 70 2.86 -15.95 -21.77
CA HIS A 70 3.63 -16.47 -22.90
C HIS A 70 4.29 -15.40 -23.79
N LEU A 71 4.52 -14.18 -23.28
CA LEU A 71 5.25 -13.12 -24.00
C LEU A 71 6.69 -13.52 -24.37
N LYS A 72 7.27 -14.47 -23.62
CA LYS A 72 8.60 -15.04 -23.94
C LYS A 72 8.57 -16.09 -25.05
N PHE A 73 7.44 -16.78 -25.25
CA PHE A 73 7.34 -17.96 -26.12
C PHE A 73 6.63 -17.69 -27.45
N GLU A 74 5.99 -16.52 -27.60
CA GLU A 74 5.42 -16.08 -28.88
C GLU A 74 6.07 -14.78 -29.37
N GLY A 75 5.95 -14.51 -30.68
CA GLY A 75 6.67 -13.44 -31.36
C GLY A 75 6.42 -12.03 -30.81
N LYS A 76 7.35 -11.11 -31.09
CA LYS A 76 7.38 -9.72 -30.59
C LYS A 76 6.10 -8.91 -30.84
N TRP A 77 5.23 -9.37 -31.74
CA TRP A 77 3.93 -8.80 -32.05
C TRP A 77 2.99 -8.70 -30.84
N LYS A 78 3.08 -9.61 -29.86
CA LYS A 78 2.26 -9.50 -28.63
C LYS A 78 2.62 -8.31 -27.76
N TYR A 79 3.88 -7.87 -27.77
CA TYR A 79 4.28 -6.67 -27.02
C TYR A 79 3.66 -5.40 -27.60
N VAL A 80 3.37 -5.39 -28.90
CA VAL A 80 2.67 -4.29 -29.57
C VAL A 80 1.19 -4.26 -29.18
N LEU A 81 0.57 -5.41 -28.94
CA LEU A 81 -0.80 -5.48 -28.40
C LEU A 81 -0.85 -5.21 -26.89
N LEU A 82 0.24 -5.47 -26.16
CA LEU A 82 0.36 -5.19 -24.73
C LEU A 82 0.59 -3.70 -24.46
N SER A 83 1.33 -2.99 -25.32
CA SER A 83 1.72 -1.60 -25.10
C SER A 83 0.54 -0.65 -24.80
N PRO A 84 -0.63 -0.74 -25.45
CA PRO A 84 -1.77 0.14 -25.14
C PRO A 84 -2.34 -0.15 -23.77
N THR A 85 -2.39 -1.43 -23.37
CA THR A 85 -2.92 -1.81 -22.04
C THR A 85 -2.01 -1.36 -20.90
N ILE A 86 -0.69 -1.39 -21.08
CA ILE A 86 0.25 -0.84 -20.10
C ILE A 86 0.12 0.68 -20.01
N ILE A 87 0.00 1.37 -21.15
CA ILE A 87 -0.16 2.83 -21.19
C ILE A 87 -1.47 3.24 -20.50
N LEU A 88 -2.58 2.55 -20.76
CA LEU A 88 -3.85 2.80 -20.08
C LEU A 88 -3.80 2.45 -18.59
N ALA A 89 -3.15 1.35 -18.20
CA ALA A 89 -3.01 0.98 -16.80
C ALA A 89 -2.23 2.04 -16.02
N MET A 90 -1.09 2.51 -16.55
CA MET A 90 -0.33 3.59 -15.92
C MET A 90 -1.11 4.90 -15.91
N GLY A 91 -1.72 5.28 -17.04
CA GLY A 91 -2.55 6.49 -17.13
C GLY A 91 -3.70 6.51 -16.13
N LEU A 92 -4.37 5.36 -15.94
CA LEU A 92 -5.46 5.20 -14.98
C LEU A 92 -4.98 5.36 -13.53
N THR A 93 -3.86 4.75 -13.15
CA THR A 93 -3.31 4.89 -11.78
C THR A 93 -2.96 6.34 -11.46
N ILE A 94 -2.41 7.08 -12.43
CA ILE A 94 -2.12 8.50 -12.28
C ILE A 94 -3.42 9.32 -12.19
N ALA A 95 -4.40 9.03 -13.05
CA ALA A 95 -5.69 9.72 -13.06
C ALA A 95 -6.51 9.50 -11.78
N MET A 96 -6.35 8.36 -11.10
CA MET A 96 -6.98 8.06 -9.81
C MET A 96 -6.27 8.71 -8.61
N THR A 97 -5.02 9.15 -8.77
CA THR A 97 -4.26 9.80 -7.68
C THR A 97 -4.96 11.07 -7.16
N PRO A 98 -5.44 12.02 -7.98
CA PRO A 98 -6.17 13.19 -7.47
C PRO A 98 -7.57 12.86 -6.92
N ASP A 99 -8.21 11.80 -7.40
CA ASP A 99 -9.57 11.43 -7.01
C ASP A 99 -9.61 10.80 -5.59
N ILE A 100 -8.60 9.98 -5.26
CA ILE A 100 -8.58 9.20 -4.01
C ILE A 100 -7.45 9.66 -3.06
N GLY A 101 -6.35 10.19 -3.59
CA GLY A 101 -5.11 10.45 -2.83
C GLY A 101 -4.97 11.88 -2.30
N ILE A 102 -5.65 12.86 -2.89
CA ILE A 102 -5.64 14.25 -2.42
C ILE A 102 -6.97 14.51 -1.72
N HIS A 103 -6.96 14.53 -0.39
CA HIS A 103 -8.14 14.81 0.42
C HIS A 103 -8.73 16.17 0.05
N TYR A 104 -9.87 16.19 -0.67
CA TYR A 104 -10.62 17.42 -0.99
C TYR A 104 -11.40 17.96 0.22
N TYR A 105 -11.60 17.12 1.24
CA TYR A 105 -12.25 17.50 2.49
C TYR A 105 -11.23 17.43 3.62
N THR A 106 -11.22 18.48 4.44
CA THR A 106 -10.57 18.45 5.75
C THR A 106 -11.21 17.31 6.55
N SER A 107 -10.42 16.42 7.15
CA SER A 107 -10.92 15.38 8.06
C SER A 107 -11.32 16.00 9.41
N GLU A 108 -12.04 17.12 9.39
CA GLU A 108 -12.73 17.59 10.58
C GLU A 108 -14.02 16.79 10.63
N ALA A 109 -14.03 15.68 11.36
CA ALA A 109 -15.30 15.11 11.76
C ALA A 109 -15.98 16.21 12.59
N PRO A 110 -17.16 16.76 12.21
CA PRO A 110 -17.85 17.78 13.02
C PRO A 110 -18.13 17.30 14.46
N GLN A 111 -17.94 16.00 14.66
CA GLN A 111 -18.18 15.25 15.86
C GLN A 111 -17.19 15.45 17.00
N ILE A 112 -15.94 15.74 16.67
CA ILE A 112 -14.92 16.05 17.67
C ILE A 112 -15.10 17.49 18.17
N ASP A 113 -15.49 18.41 17.29
CA ASP A 113 -15.66 19.83 17.60
C ASP A 113 -16.82 20.07 18.61
N TYR A 114 -17.97 19.40 18.44
CA TYR A 114 -19.07 19.54 19.41
C TYR A 114 -18.79 18.89 20.77
N LEU A 115 -17.99 17.81 20.82
CA LEU A 115 -17.63 17.16 22.08
C LEU A 115 -16.63 18.02 22.86
N GLU A 116 -15.66 18.59 22.16
CA GLU A 116 -14.67 19.49 22.76
C GLU A 116 -15.35 20.77 23.29
N GLN A 117 -16.28 21.34 22.51
CA GLN A 117 -17.05 22.50 22.93
C GLN A 117 -18.03 22.20 24.08
N ALA A 118 -18.66 21.02 24.10
CA ALA A 118 -19.50 20.57 25.21
C ALA A 118 -18.68 20.31 26.49
N GLN A 119 -17.45 19.79 26.34
CA GLN A 119 -16.53 19.54 27.46
C GLN A 119 -15.95 20.84 28.03
N GLN A 120 -15.68 21.84 27.18
CA GLN A 120 -15.29 23.19 27.60
C GLN A 120 -16.44 23.93 28.32
N ALA A 121 -17.68 23.83 27.81
CA ALA A 121 -18.85 24.42 28.47
C ALA A 121 -19.18 23.79 29.83
N SER A 122 -18.91 22.49 29.99
CA SER A 122 -19.08 21.80 31.28
C SER A 122 -17.90 22.02 32.25
N ALA A 123 -16.70 22.34 31.76
CA ALA A 123 -15.58 22.77 32.61
C ALA A 123 -15.79 24.18 33.19
N ASP A 124 -16.43 25.09 32.44
CA ASP A 124 -16.76 26.46 32.88
C ASP A 124 -17.94 26.51 33.89
N THR A 125 -18.68 25.40 34.02
CA THR A 125 -19.81 25.25 34.97
C THR A 125 -19.42 24.38 36.18
N THR A 126 -18.19 24.47 36.69
CA THR A 126 -17.88 23.93 38.02
C THR A 126 -18.32 24.96 39.07
N PRO A 127 -19.34 24.70 39.90
CA PRO A 127 -19.77 25.63 40.93
C PRO A 127 -18.72 25.62 42.05
N ASP A 128 -17.97 26.71 42.17
CA ASP A 128 -17.25 27.01 43.41
C ASP A 128 -18.30 27.41 44.45
N GLN A 129 -18.75 26.44 45.24
CA GLN A 129 -19.51 26.68 46.46
C GLN A 129 -18.80 25.99 47.62
N PRO A 130 -18.15 26.76 48.50
CA PRO A 130 -18.24 26.53 49.92
C PRO A 130 -19.29 27.48 50.49
N GLU A 131 -20.39 26.90 50.98
CA GLU A 131 -21.20 27.53 52.01
C GLU A 131 -20.31 27.87 53.21
N THR A 132 -20.14 29.15 53.55
CA THR A 132 -20.01 29.63 54.94
C THR A 132 -20.14 31.14 54.98
N SER A 133 -21.27 31.65 55.46
CA SER A 133 -21.34 32.87 56.30
C SER A 133 -22.78 33.05 56.82
N HIS A 134 -23.13 32.18 57.77
CA HIS A 134 -24.14 32.47 58.76
C HIS A 134 -23.46 33.20 59.94
N VAL A 135 -24.15 34.21 60.48
CA VAL A 135 -23.94 34.92 61.77
C VAL A 135 -22.93 36.08 61.77
N GLU A 136 -23.44 37.32 61.66
CA GLU A 136 -23.60 38.25 62.80
C GLU A 136 -24.77 39.22 62.56
#